data_AF-A0A428NYS7-F1
#
_entry.id   AF-A0A428NYS7-F1
#
_cell.length_a   1.000
_cell.length_b   1.000
_cell.length_c   1.000
_cell.angle_alpha   90.00
_cell.angle_beta   90.00
_cell.angle_gamma   90.00
#
_symmetry.space_group_name_H-M   'P 1'
#
loop_
_entity.id
_entity.type
_entity.pdbx_description
1 polymer ?
#
loop_
_entity_poly.entity_id
_entity_poly.type
_entity_poly.pdbx_seq_one_letter_code
_entity_poly.pdbx_strand_id
1 'polypeptide(L)'
;MVITELRRVCHIHYGIYTASPIEEPESFFDLLGLDPSRPPFSDPDWLKSSERVHLEAVDLILEHWVERKNRILKDEQASEREYHLDQASAALMKIPTAKAYMTIVMPSIRHKRGFPASWKFIEKRALMLKKTADKARDDSVKAMQQVEPG
;
A
#
# COMPACT_ATOMS: atom_id res chain seq x y z
N MET A 1 10.47 9.57 -4.50
CA MET A 1 10.37 8.32 -3.71
C MET A 1 8.94 7.80 -3.62
N VAL A 2 7.98 8.61 -3.14
CA VAL A 2 6.55 8.21 -2.99
C VAL A 2 5.92 7.61 -4.26
N ILE A 3 6.21 8.16 -5.43
CA ILE A 3 5.67 7.70 -6.72
C ILE A 3 6.12 6.27 -7.07
N THR A 4 7.36 5.92 -6.73
CA THR A 4 7.92 4.58 -7.02
C THR A 4 7.23 3.54 -6.14
N GLU A 5 7.08 3.83 -4.85
CA GLU A 5 6.37 2.94 -3.92
C GLU A 5 4.90 2.79 -4.27
N LEU A 6 4.24 3.90 -4.66
CA LEU A 6 2.86 3.86 -5.10
C LEU A 6 2.67 2.99 -6.36
N ARG A 7 3.55 3.13 -7.36
CA ARG A 7 3.53 2.26 -8.55
C ARG A 7 3.71 0.80 -8.20
N ARG A 8 4.66 0.50 -7.30
CA ARG A 8 4.92 -0.86 -6.83
C ARG A 8 3.68 -1.47 -6.17
N VAL A 9 3.08 -0.75 -5.21
CA VAL A 9 1.88 -1.20 -4.52
C VAL A 9 0.70 -1.37 -5.48
N CYS A 10 0.47 -0.41 -6.38
CA CYS A 10 -0.61 -0.50 -7.36
C CYS A 10 -0.43 -1.69 -8.31
N HIS A 11 0.80 -1.97 -8.74
CA HIS A 11 1.11 -3.11 -9.60
C HIS A 11 0.85 -4.44 -8.89
N ILE A 12 1.28 -4.56 -7.63
CA ILE A 12 1.00 -5.74 -6.80
C ILE A 12 -0.51 -5.95 -6.66
N HIS A 13 -1.24 -4.90 -6.31
CA HIS A 13 -2.69 -4.94 -6.17
C HIS A 13 -3.42 -5.29 -7.47
N TYR A 14 -2.93 -4.79 -8.60
CA TYR A 14 -3.43 -5.17 -9.92
C TYR A 14 -3.23 -6.66 -10.17
N GLY A 15 -2.04 -7.20 -9.87
CA GLY A 15 -1.75 -8.63 -9.99
C GLY A 15 -2.68 -9.51 -9.14
N ILE A 16 -2.91 -9.13 -7.87
CA ILE A 16 -3.88 -9.81 -6.98
C ILE A 16 -5.28 -9.83 -7.62
N TYR A 17 -5.72 -8.68 -8.15
CA TYR A 17 -7.03 -8.55 -8.77
C TYR A 17 -7.16 -9.36 -10.07
N THR A 18 -6.17 -9.30 -10.96
CA THR A 18 -6.23 -10.03 -12.24
C THR A 18 -6.14 -11.54 -12.07
N ALA A 19 -5.46 -12.01 -11.02
CA ALA A 19 -5.40 -13.43 -10.67
C ALA A 19 -6.73 -13.96 -10.11
N SER A 20 -7.62 -13.09 -9.61
CA SER A 20 -8.95 -13.47 -9.14
C SER A 20 -9.96 -12.31 -9.32
N PRO A 21 -10.46 -12.08 -10.55
CA PRO A 21 -11.22 -10.88 -10.92
C PRO A 21 -12.68 -10.87 -10.44
N ILE A 22 -13.04 -11.73 -9.47
CA ILE A 22 -14.44 -12.11 -9.18
C ILE A 22 -15.03 -11.35 -7.98
N GLU A 23 -14.22 -10.66 -7.17
CA GLU A 23 -14.67 -10.04 -5.92
C GLU A 23 -14.40 -8.53 -5.86
N GLU A 24 -15.17 -7.82 -5.02
CA GLU A 24 -14.92 -6.40 -4.71
C GLU A 24 -13.45 -6.17 -4.39
N PRO A 25 -12.88 -5.00 -4.73
CA PRO A 25 -11.48 -4.74 -4.44
C PRO A 25 -11.20 -4.88 -2.93
N GLU A 26 -10.35 -5.85 -2.60
CA GLU A 26 -9.87 -6.10 -1.24
C GLU A 26 -8.59 -5.33 -0.97
N SER A 27 -8.47 -4.77 0.23
CA SER A 27 -7.18 -4.28 0.71
C SER A 27 -6.35 -5.46 1.20
N PHE A 28 -5.05 -5.24 1.31
CA PHE A 28 -4.13 -6.21 1.89
C PHE A 28 -4.48 -6.55 3.35
N PHE A 29 -4.99 -5.57 4.09
CA PHE A 29 -5.50 -5.79 5.44
C PHE A 29 -6.69 -6.76 5.44
N ASP A 30 -7.61 -6.62 4.49
CA ASP A 30 -8.74 -7.55 4.35
C ASP A 30 -8.26 -8.96 3.99
N LEU A 31 -7.30 -9.05 3.06
CA LEU A 31 -6.71 -10.32 2.62
C LEU A 31 -5.99 -11.07 3.75
N LEU A 32 -5.43 -10.32 4.72
CA LEU A 32 -4.81 -10.88 5.92
C LEU A 32 -5.77 -11.02 7.12
N GLY A 33 -7.00 -10.51 7.03
CA GLY A 33 -7.92 -10.45 8.17
C GLY A 33 -7.47 -9.49 9.28
N LEU A 34 -6.70 -8.46 8.92
CA LEU A 34 -6.22 -7.43 9.84
C LEU A 34 -7.17 -6.23 9.86
N ASP A 35 -7.39 -5.66 11.04
CA ASP A 35 -8.18 -4.44 11.22
C ASP A 35 -7.25 -3.21 11.36
N PRO A 36 -7.17 -2.34 10.35
CA PRO A 36 -6.30 -1.16 10.41
C PRO A 36 -6.82 -0.08 11.38
N SER A 37 -8.02 -0.24 11.96
CA SER A 37 -8.57 0.67 12.98
C SER A 37 -8.21 0.27 14.41
N ARG A 38 -7.50 -0.85 14.59
CA ARG A 38 -7.03 -1.34 15.89
C ARG A 38 -5.52 -1.17 16.05
N PRO A 39 -5.01 -1.15 17.30
CA PRO A 39 -3.57 -1.22 17.53
C PRO A 39 -2.97 -2.47 16.86
N PRO A 40 -1.74 -2.37 16.33
CA PRO A 40 -0.86 -1.20 16.28
C PRO A 40 -1.19 -0.23 15.12
N PHE A 41 -2.05 -0.62 14.18
CA PHE A 41 -2.29 0.13 12.94
C PHE A 41 -3.07 1.44 13.11
N SER A 42 -3.80 1.57 14.21
CA SER A 42 -4.50 2.81 14.58
C SER A 42 -3.56 3.93 15.04
N ASP A 43 -2.33 3.60 15.44
CA ASP A 43 -1.34 4.57 15.90
C ASP A 43 -0.48 5.05 14.72
N PRO A 44 -0.56 6.32 14.28
CA PRO A 44 0.22 6.81 13.13
C PRO A 44 1.74 6.58 13.25
N ASP A 45 2.26 6.35 14.45
CA ASP A 45 3.67 6.09 14.71
C ASP A 45 4.15 4.71 14.20
N TRP A 46 3.25 3.76 13.90
CA TRP A 46 3.63 2.49 13.25
C TRP A 46 4.22 2.70 11.84
N LEU A 47 3.99 3.87 11.25
CA LEU A 47 4.59 4.31 10.00
C LEU A 47 5.93 5.04 10.20
N LYS A 48 6.51 5.09 11.40
CA LYS A 48 7.82 5.71 11.67
C LYS A 48 8.88 4.65 11.93
N SER A 49 10.11 4.95 11.54
CA SER A 49 11.26 4.07 11.76
C SER A 49 11.59 4.01 13.23
N SER A 50 12.02 2.83 13.70
CA SER A 50 12.58 2.63 15.04
C SER A 50 11.60 2.74 16.21
N GLU A 51 10.31 2.90 15.93
CA GLU A 51 9.27 2.85 16.94
C GLU A 51 8.89 1.41 17.26
N ARG A 52 8.68 1.11 18.54
CA ARG A 52 8.23 -0.22 18.98
C ARG A 52 6.94 -0.65 18.26
N VAL A 53 6.03 0.30 18.07
CA VAL A 53 4.74 0.08 17.39
C VAL A 53 4.90 -0.29 15.91
N HIS A 54 6.01 0.11 15.26
CA HIS A 54 6.33 -0.34 13.90
C HIS A 54 6.69 -1.83 13.87
N LEU A 55 7.52 -2.28 14.82
CA LEU A 55 7.90 -3.69 14.94
C LEU A 55 6.67 -4.55 15.23
N GLU A 56 5.81 -4.12 16.17
CA GLU A 56 4.55 -4.81 16.48
C GLU A 56 3.63 -4.91 15.24
N ALA A 57 3.57 -3.87 14.41
CA ALA A 57 2.80 -3.89 13.16
C ALA A 57 3.39 -4.86 12.13
N VAL A 58 4.72 -4.91 12.00
CA VAL A 58 5.42 -5.85 11.10
C VAL A 58 5.22 -7.29 11.55
N ASP A 59 5.33 -7.55 12.86
CA ASP A 59 5.15 -8.88 13.43
C ASP A 59 3.73 -9.41 13.18
N LEU A 60 2.70 -8.58 13.39
CA LEU A 60 1.31 -8.97 13.10
C LEU A 60 1.06 -9.22 11.61
N ILE A 61 1.64 -8.41 10.72
CA ILE A 61 1.56 -8.64 9.26
C ILE A 61 2.20 -9.98 8.91
N LEU A 62 3.38 -10.28 9.48
CA LEU A 62 4.09 -11.53 9.25
C LEU A 62 3.30 -12.73 9.78
N GLU A 63 2.79 -12.66 11.01
CA GLU A 63 2.02 -13.71 11.65
C GLU A 63 0.79 -14.08 10.82
N HIS A 64 -0.06 -13.10 10.50
CA HIS A 64 -1.27 -13.34 9.70
C HIS A 64 -0.95 -13.81 8.27
N TRP A 65 0.16 -13.36 7.69
CA TRP A 65 0.61 -13.85 6.40
C TRP A 65 1.04 -15.32 6.47
N VAL A 66 1.84 -15.70 7.47
CA VAL A 66 2.28 -17.08 7.69
C VAL A 66 1.08 -18.00 7.94
N GLU A 67 0.13 -17.58 8.78
CA GLU A 67 -1.11 -18.35 8.99
C GLU A 67 -1.87 -18.58 7.69
N ARG A 68 -2.00 -17.54 6.86
CA ARG A 68 -2.65 -17.65 5.56
C ARG A 68 -1.90 -18.61 4.64
N LYS A 69 -0.58 -18.49 4.52
CA LYS A 69 0.25 -19.44 3.74
C LYS A 69 0.10 -20.87 4.24
N ASN A 70 0.05 -21.08 5.56
CA ASN A 70 -0.12 -22.42 6.14
C ASN A 70 -1.48 -23.03 5.84
N ARG A 71 -2.54 -22.22 5.70
CA ARG A 71 -3.86 -22.69 5.22
C ARG A 71 -3.81 -23.12 3.76
N ILE A 72 -3.11 -22.36 2.94
CA ILE A 72 -2.99 -22.57 1.48
C ILE A 72 -2.08 -23.75 1.13
N LEU A 73 -0.95 -23.91 1.82
CA LEU A 73 0.01 -25.00 1.56
C LEU A 73 -0.62 -26.40 1.80
N LYS A 74 -1.76 -26.47 2.49
CA LYS A 74 -2.55 -27.70 2.64
C LYS A 74 -3.36 -28.07 1.39
N ASP A 75 -3.55 -27.13 0.45
CA ASP A 75 -4.34 -27.29 -0.78
C ASP A 75 -3.46 -27.45 -2.06
N GLU A 76 -2.17 -27.77 -1.88
CA GLU A 76 -1.21 -28.29 -2.89
C GLU A 76 -0.81 -27.44 -4.12
N GLN A 77 -1.16 -26.17 -4.28
CA GLN A 77 -0.44 -25.31 -5.25
C GLN A 77 -0.50 -23.82 -4.90
N ALA A 78 0.67 -23.16 -4.94
CA ALA A 78 0.73 -21.74 -4.71
C ALA A 78 0.18 -20.97 -5.93
N SER A 79 -0.93 -20.25 -5.76
CA SER A 79 -1.59 -19.53 -6.86
C SER A 79 -0.83 -18.25 -7.27
N GLU A 80 -1.03 -17.76 -8.49
CA GLU A 80 -0.50 -16.46 -8.95
C GLU A 80 -0.93 -15.32 -8.01
N ARG A 81 -2.15 -15.41 -7.45
CA ARG A 81 -2.68 -14.49 -6.43
C ARG A 81 -1.79 -14.46 -5.20
N GLU A 82 -1.27 -15.60 -4.77
CA GLU A 82 -0.41 -15.71 -3.60
C GLU A 82 0.99 -15.19 -3.84
N TYR A 83 1.53 -15.39 -5.04
CA TYR A 83 2.79 -14.77 -5.43
C TYR A 83 2.71 -13.24 -5.30
N HIS A 84 1.61 -12.64 -5.73
CA HIS A 84 1.41 -11.20 -5.54
C HIS A 84 1.16 -10.81 -4.07
N LEU A 85 0.51 -11.66 -3.28
CA LEU A 85 0.37 -11.44 -1.84
C LEU A 85 1.72 -11.50 -1.09
N ASP A 86 2.61 -12.43 -1.44
CA ASP A 86 3.99 -12.49 -0.91
C ASP A 86 4.73 -11.16 -1.17
N GLN A 87 4.60 -10.63 -2.38
CA GLN A 87 5.17 -9.33 -2.72
C GLN A 87 4.54 -8.18 -1.93
N ALA A 88 3.23 -8.22 -1.70
CA ALA A 88 2.51 -7.22 -0.92
C ALA A 88 2.99 -7.20 0.53
N SER A 89 3.07 -8.36 1.17
CA SER A 89 3.58 -8.53 2.54
C SER A 89 4.98 -7.96 2.66
N ALA A 90 5.91 -8.40 1.80
CA ALA A 90 7.29 -7.93 1.82
C ALA A 90 7.43 -6.43 1.53
N ALA A 91 6.55 -5.87 0.69
CA ALA A 91 6.57 -4.44 0.38
C ALA A 91 6.06 -3.62 1.58
N LEU A 92 5.00 -4.06 2.27
CA LEU A 92 4.37 -3.37 3.38
C LEU A 92 5.20 -3.35 4.68
N MET A 93 6.17 -4.26 4.81
CA MET A 93 7.17 -4.18 5.89
C MET A 93 8.09 -2.95 5.75
N LYS A 94 8.15 -2.35 4.55
CA LYS A 94 8.97 -1.15 4.32
C LYS A 94 8.16 0.10 4.57
N ILE A 95 8.62 0.95 5.49
CA ILE A 95 7.94 2.18 5.89
C ILE A 95 7.52 3.09 4.72
N PRO A 96 8.38 3.39 3.72
CA PRO A 96 7.97 4.23 2.59
C PRO A 96 6.76 3.66 1.83
N THR A 97 6.73 2.33 1.66
CA THR A 97 5.63 1.62 1.04
C THR A 97 4.39 1.63 1.92
N ALA A 98 4.52 1.29 3.20
CA ALA A 98 3.42 1.28 4.16
C ALA A 98 2.75 2.66 4.22
N LYS A 99 3.53 3.75 4.24
CA LYS A 99 3.01 5.11 4.17
C LYS A 99 2.21 5.35 2.90
N ALA A 100 2.77 5.05 1.72
CA ALA A 100 2.08 5.23 0.45
C ALA A 100 0.79 4.40 0.37
N TYR A 101 0.84 3.18 0.90
CA TYR A 101 -0.29 2.27 0.98
C TYR A 101 -1.44 2.85 1.81
N MET A 102 -1.15 3.19 3.07
CA MET A 102 -2.15 3.63 4.05
C MET A 102 -2.77 4.97 3.70
N THR A 103 -1.98 5.87 3.09
CA THR A 103 -2.43 7.23 2.78
C THR A 103 -3.14 7.35 1.43
N ILE A 104 -2.80 6.51 0.44
CA ILE A 104 -3.30 6.68 -0.94
C ILE A 104 -4.13 5.47 -1.38
N VAL A 105 -3.59 4.26 -1.23
CA VAL A 105 -4.16 3.05 -1.81
C VAL A 105 -5.34 2.54 -0.98
N MET A 106 -5.15 2.35 0.32
CA MET A 106 -6.20 1.83 1.21
C MET A 106 -7.47 2.71 1.23
N PRO A 107 -7.39 4.06 1.31
CA PRO A 107 -8.57 4.91 1.20
C PRO A 107 -9.25 4.82 -0.17
N SER A 108 -8.47 4.63 -1.25
CA SER A 108 -9.01 4.47 -2.60
C SER A 108 -9.77 3.15 -2.76
N ILE A 109 -9.27 2.06 -2.16
CA ILE A 109 -9.94 0.76 -2.11
C ILE A 109 -11.24 0.85 -1.29
N ARG A 110 -11.18 1.44 -0.08
CA ARG A 110 -12.35 1.63 0.78
C ARG A 110 -13.44 2.48 0.14
N HIS A 111 -13.07 3.54 -0.56
CA HIS A 111 -14.02 4.38 -1.30
C HIS A 111 -14.67 3.63 -2.48
N LYS A 112 -14.03 2.57 -2.97
CA LYS A 112 -14.51 1.77 -4.10
C LYS A 112 -15.32 0.55 -3.68
N ARG A 113 -15.17 0.03 -2.47
CA ARG A 113 -16.12 -0.96 -1.93
C ARG A 113 -17.53 -0.35 -1.92
N GLY A 114 -18.50 -1.04 -2.51
CA GLY A 114 -19.83 -0.51 -2.80
C GLY A 114 -20.03 0.16 -4.17
N PHE A 115 -19.00 0.28 -5.01
CA PHE A 115 -19.11 0.73 -6.41
C PHE A 115 -18.24 -0.14 -7.33
N PRO A 116 -18.74 -0.63 -8.49
CA PRO A 116 -17.92 -1.41 -9.41
C PRO A 116 -16.67 -0.60 -9.82
N ALA A 117 -15.49 -1.03 -9.37
CA ALA A 117 -14.28 -0.23 -9.44
C ALA A 117 -13.48 -0.56 -10.70
N SER A 118 -13.30 0.40 -11.61
CA SER A 118 -12.27 0.29 -12.64
C SER A 118 -10.93 0.81 -12.08
N TRP A 119 -9.92 -0.05 -12.07
CA TRP A 119 -8.55 0.23 -11.58
C TRP A 119 -7.87 1.43 -12.26
N LYS A 120 -8.31 1.75 -13.49
CA LYS A 120 -7.92 2.95 -14.24
C LYS A 120 -8.07 4.24 -13.44
N PHE A 121 -9.01 4.31 -12.49
CA PHE A 121 -9.20 5.48 -11.64
C PHE A 121 -8.10 5.65 -10.58
N ILE A 122 -7.67 4.56 -9.94
CA ILE A 122 -6.60 4.59 -8.92
C ILE A 122 -5.29 4.99 -9.60
N GLU A 123 -4.98 4.42 -10.77
CA GLU A 123 -3.83 4.81 -11.58
C GLU A 123 -3.88 6.29 -11.99
N LYS A 124 -5.05 6.78 -12.44
CA LYS A 124 -5.24 8.19 -12.79
C LYS A 124 -5.02 9.10 -11.59
N ARG A 125 -5.49 8.70 -10.39
CA ARG A 125 -5.30 9.47 -9.15
C ARG A 125 -3.85 9.47 -8.68
N ALA A 126 -3.17 8.33 -8.76
CA ALA A 126 -1.73 8.23 -8.52
C ALA A 126 -0.92 9.13 -9.47
N LEU A 127 -1.31 9.17 -10.75
CA LEU A 127 -0.69 10.03 -11.76
C LEU A 127 -0.95 11.53 -11.49
N MET A 128 -2.14 11.89 -11.02
CA MET A 128 -2.43 13.29 -10.63
C MET A 128 -1.63 13.71 -9.41
N LEU A 129 -1.58 12.87 -8.35
CA LEU A 129 -0.78 13.16 -7.16
C LEU A 129 0.71 13.30 -7.49
N LYS A 130 1.22 12.50 -8.42
CA LYS A 130 2.57 12.68 -8.99
C LYS A 130 2.76 14.08 -9.57
N LYS A 131 1.88 14.50 -10.48
CA LYS A 131 1.97 15.81 -11.14
C LYS A 131 1.94 16.96 -10.13
N THR A 132 1.10 16.85 -9.11
CA THR A 132 1.01 17.86 -8.04
C THR A 132 2.29 17.91 -7.21
N ALA A 133 2.86 16.75 -6.83
CA ALA A 133 4.10 16.69 -6.07
C ALA A 133 5.31 17.20 -6.85
N ASP A 134 5.41 16.85 -8.15
CA ASP A 134 6.48 17.32 -9.04
C ASP A 134 6.39 18.85 -9.20
N LYS A 135 5.18 19.40 -9.40
CA LYS A 135 4.96 20.86 -9.45
C LYS A 135 5.36 21.57 -8.16
N ALA A 136 4.95 21.05 -7.00
CA ALA A 136 5.30 21.64 -5.71
C ALA A 136 6.82 21.66 -5.46
N ARG A 137 7.54 20.63 -5.94
CA ARG A 137 9.00 20.59 -5.89
C ARG A 137 9.63 21.65 -6.78
N ASP A 138 9.16 21.80 -8.02
CA ASP A 138 9.68 22.81 -8.95
C ASP A 138 9.43 24.24 -8.44
N ASP A 139 8.25 24.50 -7.89
CA ASP A 139 7.89 25.79 -7.30
C ASP A 139 8.77 26.11 -6.08
N SER A 140 9.10 25.09 -5.26
CA SER A 140 10.02 25.24 -4.11
C SER A 140 11.46 25.54 -4.55
N VAL A 141 11.95 24.88 -5.60
CA VAL A 141 13.30 25.12 -6.16
C VAL A 141 13.41 26.54 -6.72
N LYS A 142 12.38 27.01 -7.45
CA LYS A 142 12.34 28.39 -7.95
C LYS A 142 12.31 29.42 -6.82
N ALA A 143 11.54 29.16 -5.76
CA ALA A 143 11.49 30.05 -4.61
C ALA A 143 12.85 30.15 -3.91
N MET A 144 13.61 29.06 -3.79
CA MET A 144 14.96 29.09 -3.20
C MET A 144 15.99 29.85 -4.04
N GLN A 145 15.88 29.79 -5.37
CA GLN A 145 16.77 30.53 -6.29
C GLN A 145 16.51 32.05 -6.32
N GLN A 146 15.36 32.50 -5.81
CA GLN A 146 15.01 33.91 -5.71
C GLN A 146 15.38 34.56 -4.36
N VAL A 147 15.96 33.78 -3.43
CA VAL A 147 16.25 34.23 -2.04
C VAL A 147 17.76 34.39 -1.79
N GLU A 148 18.64 34.18 -2.77
CA GLU A 148 20.04 34.63 -2.64
C GLU A 148 20.13 36.16 -2.81
N PRO A 149 20.49 36.92 -1.77
CA PRO A 149 20.73 38.35 -1.92
C PRO A 149 22.15 38.56 -2.45
N GLY A 150 22.28 39.50 -3.38
CA GLY A 150 23.54 40.18 -3.63
C GLY A 150 23.96 41.05 -2.45
#